data_AF-A0A965PPE6-F1
#
_entry.id   AF-A0A965PPE6-F1
#
_cell.length_a   1.000
_cell.length_b   1.000
_cell.length_c   1.000
_cell.angle_alpha   90.00
_cell.angle_beta   90.00
_cell.angle_gamma   90.00
#
_symmetry.space_group_name_H-M   'P 1'
#
loop_
_entity.id
_entity.type
_entity.pdbx_description
1 polymer ?
#
loop_
_entity_poly.entity_id
_entity_poly.type
_entity_poly.pdbx_seq_one_letter_code
_entity_poly.pdbx_strand_id
1 'polypeptide(L)'
;MAGDWIKVRTRLLEDPAVFRMADRLGLSVEAVGGHLLRVWSWATDQIIDGNAPGVTAAHLDRIAGVTNMGAAMAEVGWINFYTGGATFPNWDRHLAQGAKE
;
A
#
# COMPACT_ATOMS: atom_id res chain seq x y z
N MET A 1 -11.59 -21.54 -8.34
CA MET A 1 -10.27 -21.10 -8.84
C MET A 1 -9.74 -20.14 -7.80
N ALA A 2 -8.61 -20.42 -7.16
CA ALA A 2 -7.99 -19.41 -6.28
C ALA A 2 -7.58 -18.23 -7.18
N GLY A 3 -8.02 -17.01 -6.84
CA GLY A 3 -7.69 -15.81 -7.60
C GLY A 3 -6.21 -15.43 -7.48
N ASP A 4 -5.84 -14.33 -8.12
CA ASP A 4 -4.49 -13.78 -8.02
C ASP A 4 -4.09 -13.52 -6.56
N TRP A 5 -2.81 -13.69 -6.27
CA TRP A 5 -2.27 -13.63 -4.91
C TRP A 5 -1.26 -12.49 -4.76
N ILE A 6 -1.19 -11.94 -3.55
CA ILE A 6 -0.16 -10.98 -3.16
C ILE A 6 0.71 -11.56 -2.06
N LYS A 7 2.02 -11.26 -2.10
CA LYS A 7 2.94 -11.66 -1.04
C LYS A 7 2.79 -10.74 0.16
N VAL A 8 2.55 -11.32 1.34
CA VAL A 8 2.48 -10.57 2.60
C VAL A 8 3.40 -11.23 3.62
N ARG A 9 4.15 -10.42 4.35
CA ARG A 9 4.98 -10.91 5.45
C ARG A 9 4.11 -11.45 6.59
N THR A 10 4.60 -12.48 7.26
CA THR A 10 3.89 -13.14 8.37
C THR A 10 3.70 -12.24 9.59
N ARG A 11 4.60 -11.28 9.81
CA ARG A 11 4.57 -10.34 10.95
C ARG A 11 4.30 -8.91 10.52
N LEU A 12 3.35 -8.72 9.60
CA LEU A 12 2.98 -7.39 9.11
C LEU A 12 2.41 -6.53 10.23
N LEU A 13 1.51 -7.11 11.02
CA LEU A 13 0.78 -6.39 12.06
C LEU A 13 1.71 -5.96 13.19
N GLU A 14 2.86 -6.60 13.37
CA GLU A 14 3.87 -6.19 14.34
C GLU A 14 4.94 -5.24 13.78
N ASP A 15 4.82 -4.74 12.54
CA ASP A 15 5.76 -3.73 12.04
C ASP A 15 5.53 -2.38 12.75
N PRO A 16 6.57 -1.76 13.35
CA PRO A 16 6.54 -0.37 13.81
C PRO A 16 5.89 0.63 12.84
N ALA A 17 6.02 0.45 11.52
CA ALA A 17 5.35 1.25 10.51
C ALA A 17 3.82 1.09 10.56
N VAL A 18 3.29 -0.13 10.73
CA VAL A 18 1.84 -0.34 10.87
C VAL A 18 1.35 0.29 12.17
N PHE A 19 2.10 0.16 13.27
CA PHE A 19 1.75 0.84 14.53
C PHE A 19 1.70 2.37 14.36
N ARG A 20 2.71 2.97 13.73
CA ARG A 20 2.70 4.42 13.44
C ARG A 20 1.50 4.83 12.58
N MET A 21 1.16 4.04 11.56
CA MET A 21 -0.02 4.30 10.74
C MET A 21 -1.32 4.15 11.55
N ALA A 22 -1.42 3.17 12.44
CA ALA A 22 -2.57 2.96 13.32
C ALA A 22 -2.79 4.16 14.24
N ASP A 23 -1.73 4.66 14.88
CA ASP A 23 -1.76 5.87 15.69
C ASP A 23 -2.19 7.09 14.87
N ARG A 24 -1.65 7.24 13.65
CA ARG A 24 -1.93 8.36 12.75
C ARG A 24 -3.37 8.39 12.24
N LEU A 25 -3.95 7.22 12.00
CA LEU A 25 -5.29 7.04 11.44
C LEU A 25 -6.37 6.90 12.52
N GLY A 26 -5.99 6.65 13.78
CA GLY A 26 -6.93 6.36 14.85
C GLY A 26 -7.66 5.03 14.65
N LEU A 27 -6.98 4.04 14.07
CA LEU A 27 -7.52 2.71 13.74
C LEU A 27 -6.77 1.60 14.48
N SER A 28 -7.37 0.42 14.56
CA SER A 28 -6.64 -0.77 15.02
C SER A 28 -5.61 -1.20 13.97
N VAL A 29 -4.56 -1.87 14.44
CA VAL A 29 -3.49 -2.42 13.58
C VAL A 29 -4.06 -3.40 12.56
N GLU A 30 -5.05 -4.21 12.94
CA GLU A 30 -5.74 -5.16 12.05
C GLU A 30 -6.51 -4.44 10.94
N ALA A 31 -7.18 -3.33 11.28
CA ALA A 31 -7.88 -2.50 10.29
C ALA A 31 -6.89 -1.89 9.29
N VAL A 32 -5.78 -1.32 9.76
CA VAL A 32 -4.71 -0.81 8.89
C VAL A 32 -4.16 -1.92 7.99
N GLY A 33 -3.92 -3.10 8.55
CA GLY A 33 -3.53 -4.29 7.78
C GLY A 33 -4.49 -4.60 6.63
N GLY A 34 -5.80 -4.63 6.90
CA GLY A 34 -6.82 -4.83 5.87
C GLY A 34 -6.82 -3.74 4.78
N HIS A 35 -6.66 -2.47 5.17
CA HIS A 35 -6.57 -1.36 4.23
C HIS A 35 -5.30 -1.42 3.37
N LEU A 36 -4.17 -1.85 3.93
CA LEU A 36 -2.93 -2.09 3.18
C LEU A 36 -3.10 -3.20 2.14
N LEU A 37 -3.75 -4.31 2.50
CA LEU A 37 -4.03 -5.40 1.56
C LEU A 37 -4.84 -4.91 0.36
N ARG A 38 -5.83 -4.03 0.57
CA ARG A 38 -6.59 -3.41 -0.54
C ARG A 38 -5.69 -2.59 -1.46
N VAL A 39 -4.83 -1.75 -0.89
CA VAL A 39 -3.90 -0.92 -1.66
C VAL A 39 -2.91 -1.79 -2.44
N TRP A 40 -2.32 -2.81 -1.82
CA TRP A 40 -1.34 -3.66 -2.48
C TRP A 40 -1.94 -4.60 -3.52
N SER A 41 -3.16 -5.09 -3.31
CA SER A 41 -3.90 -5.83 -4.33
C SER A 41 -4.11 -4.96 -5.57
N TRP A 42 -4.62 -3.75 -5.38
CA TRP A 42 -4.79 -2.80 -6.49
C TRP A 42 -3.45 -2.45 -7.17
N ALA A 43 -2.40 -2.21 -6.39
CA ALA A 43 -1.09 -1.86 -6.93
C ALA A 43 -0.53 -3.00 -7.79
N THR A 44 -0.66 -4.26 -7.33
CA THR A 44 -0.23 -5.45 -8.06
C THR A 44 -0.90 -5.56 -9.44
N ASP A 45 -2.18 -5.18 -9.52
CA ASP A 45 -2.93 -5.25 -10.78
C ASP A 45 -2.65 -4.07 -11.71
N GLN A 46 -2.48 -2.87 -11.16
CA GLN A 46 -2.46 -1.62 -11.95
C GLN A 46 -1.05 -1.08 -12.22
N ILE A 47 -0.04 -1.52 -11.48
CA ILE A 47 1.31 -0.97 -11.52
C ILE A 47 2.29 -2.07 -11.93
N ILE A 48 3.24 -1.72 -12.82
CA ILE A 48 4.18 -2.68 -13.40
C ILE A 48 5.55 -2.59 -12.73
N ASP A 49 6.06 -1.37 -12.55
CA ASP A 49 7.44 -1.07 -12.15
C ASP A 49 7.53 -0.25 -10.85
N GLY A 50 6.44 -0.20 -10.10
CA GLY A 50 6.31 0.62 -8.90
C GLY A 50 6.02 2.10 -9.16
N ASN A 51 6.04 2.55 -10.41
CA ASN A 51 5.64 3.90 -10.77
C ASN A 51 4.14 3.95 -11.06
N ALA A 52 3.46 4.91 -10.44
CA ALA A 52 2.01 5.06 -10.49
C ALA A 52 1.65 6.48 -10.99
N PRO A 53 1.72 6.73 -12.31
CA PRO A 53 1.39 8.03 -12.89
C PRO A 53 -0.05 8.45 -12.58
N GLY A 54 -0.24 9.72 -12.23
CA GLY A 54 -1.56 10.30 -11.91
C GLY A 54 -2.14 9.88 -10.55
N VAL A 55 -1.49 8.99 -9.81
CA VAL A 55 -1.97 8.53 -8.51
C VAL A 55 -1.66 9.57 -7.45
N THR A 56 -2.70 10.00 -6.74
CA THR A 56 -2.63 10.99 -5.67
C THR A 56 -2.96 10.36 -4.32
N ALA A 57 -2.64 11.04 -3.22
CA ALA A 57 -3.01 10.58 -1.88
C ALA A 57 -4.53 10.36 -1.74
N ALA A 58 -5.34 11.28 -2.26
CA ALA A 58 -6.80 11.14 -2.24
C ALA A 58 -7.31 9.97 -3.11
N HIS A 59 -6.62 9.66 -4.22
CA HIS A 59 -6.93 8.48 -5.01
C HIS A 59 -6.65 7.20 -4.20
N LEU A 60 -5.52 7.16 -3.48
CA LEU A 60 -5.19 6.04 -2.61
C LEU A 60 -6.12 5.87 -1.42
N ASP A 61 -6.55 6.97 -0.79
CA ASP A 61 -7.54 6.93 0.28
C ASP A 61 -8.84 6.24 -0.18
N ARG A 62 -9.26 6.50 -1.43
CA ARG A 62 -10.44 5.86 -2.03
C ARG A 62 -10.24 4.36 -2.25
N ILE A 63 -9.06 3.95 -2.72
CA ILE A 63 -8.72 2.52 -2.91
C ILE A 63 -8.71 1.81 -1.55
N ALA A 64 -8.02 2.40 -0.57
CA ALA A 64 -7.93 1.89 0.78
C ALA A 64 -9.32 1.84 1.47
N GLY A 65 -10.20 2.78 1.12
CA GLY A 65 -11.51 2.94 1.77
C GLY A 65 -11.43 3.66 3.11
N VAL A 66 -10.34 4.40 3.36
CA VAL A 66 -10.15 5.22 4.56
C VAL A 66 -9.38 6.50 4.23
N THR A 67 -9.82 7.61 4.79
CA THR A 67 -9.19 8.93 4.63
C THR A 67 -7.80 8.95 5.28
N ASN A 68 -6.87 9.70 4.69
CA ASN A 68 -5.48 9.89 5.12
C ASN A 68 -4.58 8.65 5.01
N MET A 69 -5.02 7.55 4.38
CA MET A 69 -4.21 6.36 4.17
C MET A 69 -2.96 6.66 3.35
N GLY A 70 -3.11 7.38 2.23
CA GLY A 70 -2.00 7.74 1.37
C GLY A 70 -0.94 8.55 2.12
N ALA A 71 -1.38 9.54 2.91
CA ALA A 71 -0.49 10.32 3.76
C ALA A 71 0.23 9.46 4.81
N ALA A 72 -0.49 8.55 5.48
CA ALA A 72 0.09 7.64 6.47
C ALA A 72 1.12 6.67 5.85
N MET A 73 0.84 6.15 4.64
CA MET A 73 1.80 5.33 3.89
C MET A 73 3.05 6.12 3.49
N ALA A 74 2.90 7.39 3.14
CA ALA A 74 4.02 8.24 2.78
C ALA A 74 4.91 8.56 3.98
N GLU A 75 4.31 8.80 5.14
CA GLU A 75 5.02 9.07 6.39
C GLU A 75 5.94 7.90 6.80
N VAL A 76 5.53 6.65 6.54
CA VAL A 76 6.35 5.46 6.82
C VAL A 76 7.23 5.03 5.65
N GLY A 77 7.28 5.81 4.57
CA GLY A 77 8.14 5.57 3.41
C GLY A 77 7.69 4.41 2.51
N TRP A 78 6.41 4.02 2.57
CA TRP A 78 5.86 2.97 1.70
C TRP A 78 5.32 3.50 0.37
N ILE A 79 5.14 4.81 0.27
CA ILE A 79 4.86 5.48 -0.99
C ILE A 79 5.45 6.88 -1.01
N ASN A 80 5.96 7.32 -2.15
CA ASN A 80 6.44 8.69 -2.35
C ASN A 80 5.57 9.37 -3.39
N PHE A 81 4.85 10.43 -3.00
CA PHE A 81 4.12 11.27 -3.95
C PHE A 81 5.05 12.33 -4.55
N TYR A 82 4.84 12.63 -5.83
CA TYR A 82 5.52 13.69 -6.54
C TYR A 82 4.53 14.41 -7.47
N THR A 83 4.96 15.50 -8.11
CA THR A 83 4.12 16.21 -9.06
C THR A 83 3.76 15.30 -10.24
N GLY A 84 2.49 14.91 -10.32
CA GLY A 84 1.99 14.07 -11.41
C GLY A 84 1.93 12.58 -11.13
N GLY A 85 2.21 12.10 -9.91
CA GLY A 85 2.02 10.69 -9.57
C GLY A 85 2.57 10.26 -8.21
N ALA A 86 2.77 8.95 -8.07
CA ALA A 86 3.37 8.34 -6.89
C ALA A 86 4.30 7.18 -7.27
N THR A 87 5.25 6.86 -6.41
CA THR A 87 6.11 5.68 -6.54
C THR A 87 6.03 4.81 -5.30
N PHE A 88 5.96 3.50 -5.46
CA PHE A 88 6.08 2.51 -4.40
C PHE A 88 7.56 2.10 -4.26
N PRO A 89 8.28 2.57 -3.22
CA PRO A 89 9.69 2.27 -3.05
C PRO A 89 9.91 0.78 -2.79
N ASN A 90 11.11 0.28 -3.16
CA ASN A 90 11.46 -1.13 -2.99
C ASN A 90 10.45 -2.09 -3.66
N TRP A 91 9.85 -1.68 -4.79
CA TRP A 91 8.89 -2.46 -5.57
C TRP A 91 9.38 -3.88 -5.81
N ASP A 92 10.62 -4.03 -6.29
CA ASP A 92 11.23 -5.33 -6.59
C ASP A 92 11.35 -6.28 -5.39
N ARG A 93 11.41 -5.71 -4.19
CA ARG A 93 11.52 -6.49 -2.95
C ARG A 93 10.17 -6.98 -2.45
N HIS A 94 9.09 -6.26 -2.75
CA HIS A 94 7.81 -6.42 -2.06
C HIS A 94 6.63 -6.75 -2.99
N LEU A 95 6.58 -6.18 -4.19
CA LEU A 95 5.41 -6.24 -5.08
C LEU A 95 5.74 -6.64 -6.54
N ALA A 96 7.00 -6.64 -6.98
CA ALA A 96 7.34 -6.98 -8.37
C ALA A 96 7.14 -8.46 -8.76
N GLN A 97 6.91 -9.35 -7.79
CA GLN A 97 6.46 -10.72 -8.03
C GLN A 97 4.94 -10.83 -7.79
N GLY A 98 4.18 -9.92 -8.41
CA GLY A 98 2.77 -10.18 -8.71
C GLY A 98 2.69 -11.27 -9.76
N ALA A 99 1.80 -12.24 -9.53
CA ALA A 99 1.60 -13.46 -10.31
C ALA A 99 1.34 -13.24 -11.81
N LYS A 100 2.35 -12.85 -12.58
CA LYS A 100 2.35 -12.98 -14.03
C LYS A 100 3.23 -14.16 -14.39
N GLU A 101 2.57 -15.30 -14.62
CA GLU A 101 3.07 -16.27 -15.60
C GLU A 101 2.97 -15.68 -17.01
#